data_AF-A0A4Q7E4T3-F1
#
_entry.id   AF-A0A4Q7E4T3-F1
#
_cell.length_a   1.000
_cell.length_b   1.000
_cell.length_c   1.000
_cell.angle_alpha   90.00
_cell.angle_beta   90.00
_cell.angle_gamma   90.00
#
_symmetry.space_group_name_H-M   'P 1'
#
loop_
_entity.id
_entity.type
_entity.pdbx_description
1 polymer ?
#
loop_
_entity_poly.entity_id
_entity_poly.type
_entity_poly.pdbx_seq_one_letter_code
_entity_poly.pdbx_strand_id
1 'polypeptide(L)'
;MDHRIEQISTIFLPSIQVSPRSFKRQIETVLEALAQLNMSVTLFAKLPRGKSWWLDLQHYRQAINPAPEIFLWVRDATDIPAWQQPILIPDAAPMQGEYFVLGISDTVAFWLHGDREATPTNINDEASESTVAGVEDETLPIVNYRLTFQTGLIQDFVTDLKQSLHSSVQQQPEQPIVTALLAQWGDRTRLPQQCHPALFDAVAQQAGSHQERLQRQARSYRRQAMTASSLSTQNESLMNTLRLKDDFLNTVGQELRTPLSSIKTALPLLSSPNLKPPQRQRYLDMISRECDRQVNLINGVLELLQIERTVMTAQPEPVNLFDVLPGVVSTYQPLAQEKGIRLAYTVPNNLPPICCPENWVRQIVIQLLSNSIRFTEPGGEVWVTAQPDEEEFLTISIKDTGVGIPQNELPHVFEHFYQGRQASGIEEGVGLGLAIVRQLLVYCDGQISVESQPDVGTHFIVKLPLHS
;
A
#
# COMPACT_ATOMS: atom_id res chain seq x y z
N MET A 1 -9.10 16.63 -50.18
CA MET A 1 -9.71 15.68 -49.23
C MET A 1 -9.34 14.22 -49.54
N ASP A 2 -8.74 13.93 -50.69
CA ASP A 2 -8.41 12.55 -51.12
C ASP A 2 -7.09 11.97 -50.59
N HIS A 3 -6.17 12.76 -50.01
CA HIS A 3 -4.90 12.23 -49.46
C HIS A 3 -4.98 11.73 -48.01
N ARG A 4 -6.13 11.84 -47.34
CA ARG A 4 -6.32 11.27 -45.99
C ARG A 4 -6.82 9.82 -46.00
N ILE A 5 -7.33 9.33 -47.14
CA ILE A 5 -7.90 7.97 -47.25
C ILE A 5 -6.82 6.93 -47.54
N GLU A 6 -5.72 7.29 -48.20
CA GLU A 6 -4.57 6.40 -48.39
C GLU A 6 -3.69 6.21 -47.15
N GLN A 7 -3.86 7.04 -46.11
CA GLN A 7 -3.11 6.90 -44.85
C GLN A 7 -3.84 6.07 -43.78
N ILE A 8 -5.11 5.70 -44.00
CA ILE A 8 -5.89 4.88 -43.05
C ILE A 8 -5.77 3.37 -43.37
N SER A 9 -5.35 3.02 -44.59
CA SER A 9 -5.11 1.64 -45.04
C SER A 9 -3.77 1.04 -44.58
N THR A 10 -3.03 1.73 -43.70
CA THR A 10 -1.72 1.29 -43.21
C THR A 10 -1.65 1.28 -41.68
N ILE A 11 -2.52 0.52 -41.02
CA ILE A 11 -2.13 -0.03 -39.71
C ILE A 11 -1.27 -1.26 -40.00
N PHE A 12 0.04 -1.05 -40.02
CA PHE A 12 0.98 -2.10 -39.66
C PHE A 12 0.74 -2.42 -38.18
N LEU A 13 0.00 -3.49 -37.89
CA LEU A 13 0.14 -4.12 -36.58
C LEU A 13 1.50 -4.83 -36.61
N PRO A 14 2.50 -4.42 -35.79
CA PRO A 14 3.74 -5.19 -35.68
C PRO A 14 3.41 -6.64 -35.30
N SER A 15 4.27 -7.60 -35.63
CA SER A 15 4.11 -8.98 -35.15
C SER A 15 4.13 -8.96 -33.62
N ILE A 16 2.97 -9.11 -32.99
CA ILE A 16 2.85 -9.21 -31.54
C ILE A 16 2.69 -10.70 -31.24
N GLN A 17 3.56 -11.23 -30.39
CA GLN A 17 3.41 -12.58 -29.85
C GLN A 17 2.17 -12.60 -28.96
N VAL A 18 1.18 -13.44 -29.29
CA VAL A 18 -0.04 -13.49 -28.51
C VAL A 18 -0.50 -14.91 -28.23
N SER A 19 -1.20 -15.05 -27.09
CA SER A 19 -1.78 -16.32 -26.68
C SER A 19 -2.80 -16.83 -27.71
N PRO A 20 -3.02 -18.14 -27.82
CA PRO A 20 -4.07 -18.72 -28.66
C PRO A 20 -5.46 -18.09 -28.41
N ARG A 21 -5.78 -17.74 -27.16
CA ARG A 21 -7.03 -17.02 -26.80
C ARG A 21 -7.13 -15.66 -27.48
N SER A 22 -6.02 -14.95 -27.59
CA SER A 22 -5.99 -13.64 -28.24
C SER A 22 -6.11 -13.75 -29.76
N PHE A 23 -5.48 -14.76 -30.37
CA PHE A 23 -5.66 -15.04 -31.80
C PHE A 23 -7.11 -15.41 -32.12
N LYS A 24 -7.71 -16.31 -31.31
CA LYS A 24 -9.13 -16.64 -31.41
C LYS A 24 -10.02 -15.41 -31.33
N ARG A 25 -9.74 -14.51 -30.38
CA ARG A 25 -10.52 -13.29 -30.22
C ARG A 25 -10.43 -12.34 -31.40
N GLN A 26 -9.32 -12.34 -32.15
CA GLN A 26 -9.22 -11.58 -33.39
C GLN A 26 -10.10 -12.17 -34.48
N ILE A 27 -10.18 -13.50 -34.58
CA ILE A 27 -11.13 -14.18 -35.47
C ILE A 27 -12.57 -13.79 -35.10
N GLU A 28 -12.94 -13.91 -33.82
CA GLU A 28 -14.25 -13.53 -33.30
C GLU A 28 -14.58 -12.07 -33.64
N THR A 29 -13.65 -11.14 -33.41
CA THR A 29 -13.84 -9.70 -33.71
C THR A 29 -14.13 -9.46 -35.19
N VAL A 30 -13.40 -10.12 -36.09
CA VAL A 30 -13.61 -9.97 -37.54
C VAL A 30 -14.95 -10.57 -37.97
N LEU A 31 -15.31 -11.76 -37.47
CA LEU A 31 -16.57 -12.43 -37.81
C LEU A 31 -17.79 -11.68 -37.26
N GLU A 32 -17.72 -11.15 -36.03
CA GLU A 32 -18.76 -10.30 -35.45
C GLU A 32 -18.93 -9.01 -36.25
N ALA A 33 -17.84 -8.38 -36.68
CA ALA A 33 -17.91 -7.18 -37.51
C ALA A 33 -18.56 -7.47 -38.88
N LEU A 34 -18.23 -8.61 -39.51
CA LEU A 34 -18.89 -9.06 -40.75
C LEU A 34 -20.39 -9.29 -40.54
N ALA A 35 -20.77 -9.95 -39.44
CA ALA A 35 -22.17 -10.21 -39.09
C ALA A 35 -22.95 -8.90 -38.86
N GLN A 36 -22.38 -7.96 -38.10
CA GLN A 36 -23.00 -6.66 -37.80
C GLN A 36 -23.20 -5.81 -39.06
N LEU A 37 -22.24 -5.86 -39.99
CA LEU A 37 -22.32 -5.18 -41.27
C LEU A 37 -23.17 -5.92 -42.32
N ASN A 38 -23.70 -7.10 -41.97
CA ASN A 38 -24.46 -7.99 -42.85
C ASN A 38 -23.72 -8.30 -44.17
N MET A 39 -22.39 -8.48 -44.09
CA MET A 39 -21.54 -8.76 -45.24
C MET A 39 -21.44 -10.28 -45.43
N SER A 40 -21.86 -10.78 -46.59
CA SER A 40 -21.64 -12.17 -47.00
C SER A 40 -20.30 -12.28 -47.73
N VAL A 41 -19.40 -13.12 -47.20
CA VAL A 41 -18.02 -13.26 -47.66
C VAL A 41 -17.70 -14.73 -47.83
N THR A 42 -17.04 -15.09 -48.93
CA THR A 42 -16.50 -16.44 -49.10
C THR A 42 -15.28 -16.58 -48.19
N LEU A 43 -15.37 -17.48 -47.20
CA LEU A 43 -14.32 -17.70 -46.21
C LEU A 43 -13.49 -18.93 -46.56
N PHE A 44 -12.18 -18.80 -46.48
CA PHE A 44 -11.21 -19.89 -46.53
C PHE A 44 -10.46 -19.90 -45.21
N ALA A 45 -10.55 -20.99 -44.46
CA ALA A 45 -9.99 -21.03 -43.11
C ALA A 45 -9.22 -22.32 -42.84
N LYS A 46 -8.07 -22.16 -42.18
CA LYS A 46 -7.29 -23.22 -41.57
C LYS A 46 -7.08 -22.86 -40.10
N LEU A 47 -7.78 -23.55 -39.21
CA LEU A 47 -7.83 -23.24 -37.78
C LEU A 47 -7.15 -24.33 -36.93
N PRO A 48 -6.81 -24.03 -35.66
CA PRO A 48 -6.39 -25.04 -34.69
C PRO A 48 -7.44 -26.12 -34.47
N ARG A 49 -7.01 -27.25 -33.88
CA ARG A 49 -7.92 -28.36 -33.53
C ARG A 49 -8.79 -27.96 -32.34
N GLY A 50 -10.04 -28.43 -32.34
CA GLY A 50 -10.99 -28.23 -31.24
C GLY A 50 -12.28 -27.56 -31.69
N LYS A 51 -13.40 -27.99 -31.09
CA LYS A 51 -14.75 -27.52 -31.45
C LYS A 51 -14.92 -26.01 -31.26
N SER A 52 -14.18 -25.43 -30.33
CA SER A 52 -14.26 -24.01 -29.98
C SER A 52 -13.85 -23.10 -31.15
N TRP A 53 -13.03 -23.57 -32.10
CA TRP A 53 -12.47 -22.76 -33.19
C TRP A 53 -13.39 -22.61 -34.40
N TRP A 54 -14.17 -23.63 -34.74
CA TRP A 54 -15.11 -23.55 -35.86
C TRP A 54 -16.51 -23.08 -35.44
N LEU A 55 -16.79 -23.01 -34.14
CA LEU A 55 -18.08 -22.55 -33.62
C LEU A 55 -18.40 -21.11 -34.06
N ASP A 56 -17.40 -20.23 -34.05
CA ASP A 56 -17.56 -18.82 -34.44
C ASP A 56 -17.85 -18.67 -35.94
N LEU A 57 -17.21 -19.52 -36.77
CA LEU A 57 -17.53 -19.62 -38.21
C LEU A 57 -18.97 -20.10 -38.44
N GLN A 58 -19.45 -21.04 -37.63
CA GLN A 58 -20.82 -21.52 -37.70
C GLN A 58 -21.82 -20.43 -37.30
N HIS A 59 -21.55 -19.69 -36.22
CA HIS A 59 -22.39 -18.57 -35.79
C HIS A 59 -22.47 -17.51 -36.88
N TYR A 60 -21.35 -17.14 -37.50
CA TYR A 60 -21.33 -16.23 -38.64
C TYR A 60 -22.16 -16.75 -39.82
N ARG A 61 -22.01 -18.02 -40.19
CA ARG A 61 -22.79 -18.64 -41.29
C ARG A 61 -24.30 -18.59 -41.04
N GLN A 62 -24.73 -18.77 -39.79
CA GLN A 62 -26.14 -18.72 -39.41
C GLN A 62 -26.69 -17.29 -39.33
N ALA A 63 -25.83 -16.30 -39.06
CA ALA A 63 -26.22 -14.91 -38.94
C ALA A 63 -26.48 -14.21 -40.29
N ILE A 64 -25.92 -14.72 -41.39
CA ILE A 64 -25.99 -14.11 -42.73
C ILE A 64 -26.91 -14.90 -43.66
N ASN A 65 -27.71 -14.21 -44.48
CA ASN A 65 -28.62 -14.81 -45.46
C ASN A 65 -28.48 -14.14 -46.85
N PRO A 66 -28.18 -14.87 -47.94
CA PRO A 66 -27.91 -16.31 -48.01
C PRO A 66 -26.61 -16.69 -47.29
N ALA A 67 -26.60 -17.91 -46.73
CA ALA A 67 -25.49 -18.40 -45.94
C ALA A 67 -24.16 -18.35 -46.72
N PRO A 68 -23.09 -17.77 -46.15
CA PRO A 68 -21.80 -17.64 -46.82
C PRO A 68 -21.16 -19.00 -47.09
N GLU A 69 -20.40 -19.09 -48.19
CA GLU A 69 -19.58 -20.26 -48.49
C GLU A 69 -18.33 -20.26 -47.61
N ILE A 70 -18.08 -21.35 -46.88
CA ILE A 70 -16.92 -21.47 -45.97
C ILE A 70 -16.16 -22.73 -46.35
N PHE A 71 -14.88 -22.61 -46.69
CA PHE A 71 -13.99 -23.72 -47.03
C PHE A 71 -12.98 -23.95 -45.91
N LEU A 72 -12.97 -25.17 -45.35
CA LEU A 72 -12.11 -25.53 -44.22
C LEU A 72 -10.97 -26.45 -44.65
N TRP A 73 -9.74 -26.00 -44.42
CA TRP A 73 -8.52 -26.78 -44.59
C TRP A 73 -8.23 -27.54 -43.30
N VAL A 74 -8.15 -28.87 -43.39
CA VAL A 74 -7.93 -29.73 -42.22
C VAL A 74 -6.83 -30.74 -42.53
N ARG A 75 -5.98 -31.03 -41.54
CA ARG A 75 -4.94 -32.06 -41.65
C ARG A 75 -5.49 -33.49 -41.56
N ASP A 76 -6.61 -33.67 -40.87
CA ASP A 76 -7.24 -34.97 -40.61
C ASP A 76 -8.76 -34.81 -40.57
N ALA A 77 -9.52 -35.84 -40.93
CA ALA A 77 -10.98 -35.81 -41.01
C ALA A 77 -11.70 -35.86 -39.64
N THR A 78 -10.95 -35.75 -38.54
CA THR A 78 -11.47 -35.84 -37.16
C THR A 78 -11.98 -34.48 -36.65
N ASP A 79 -13.13 -34.45 -35.96
CA ASP A 79 -13.72 -33.26 -35.29
C ASP A 79 -14.12 -32.08 -36.21
N ILE A 80 -14.65 -32.40 -37.39
CA ILE A 80 -15.11 -31.42 -38.39
C ILE A 80 -16.62 -31.19 -38.26
N PRO A 81 -17.10 -29.94 -38.43
CA PRO A 81 -18.54 -29.67 -38.46
C PRO A 81 -19.28 -30.43 -39.56
N ALA A 82 -20.43 -31.02 -39.22
CA ALA A 82 -21.27 -31.79 -40.17
C ALA A 82 -21.78 -30.98 -41.36
N TRP A 83 -21.72 -29.64 -41.27
CA TRP A 83 -22.21 -28.72 -42.28
C TRP A 83 -21.21 -28.42 -43.41
N GLN A 84 -19.99 -28.99 -43.36
CA GLN A 84 -18.92 -28.78 -44.35
C GLN A 84 -18.16 -30.06 -44.68
N GLN A 85 -17.76 -30.22 -45.95
CA GLN A 85 -16.75 -31.22 -46.33
C GLN A 85 -15.35 -30.60 -46.22
N PRO A 86 -14.37 -31.26 -45.56
CA PRO A 86 -13.02 -30.73 -45.40
C PRO A 86 -12.22 -30.81 -46.70
N ILE A 87 -11.30 -29.86 -46.84
CA ILE A 87 -10.21 -29.94 -47.82
C ILE A 87 -9.00 -30.51 -47.08
N LEU A 88 -8.58 -31.74 -47.43
CA LEU A 88 -7.43 -32.39 -46.81
C LEU A 88 -6.13 -31.81 -47.37
N ILE A 89 -5.23 -31.44 -46.46
CA ILE A 89 -3.90 -30.91 -46.81
C ILE A 89 -2.92 -32.08 -46.96
N PRO A 90 -2.15 -32.16 -48.06
CA PRO A 90 -1.11 -33.18 -48.19
C PRO A 90 0.10 -32.92 -47.28
N ASP A 91 0.75 -33.99 -46.84
CA ASP A 91 1.91 -33.99 -45.93
C ASP A 91 3.17 -33.29 -46.48
N ALA A 92 3.16 -32.80 -47.72
CA ALA A 92 4.26 -32.08 -48.35
C ALA A 92 3.91 -30.64 -48.78
N ALA A 93 2.73 -30.12 -48.40
CA ALA A 93 2.28 -28.80 -48.84
C ALA A 93 3.02 -27.66 -48.11
N PRO A 94 3.33 -26.54 -48.79
CA PRO A 94 3.64 -25.28 -48.12
C PRO A 94 2.44 -24.92 -47.22
N MET A 95 2.68 -24.26 -46.08
CA MET A 95 1.69 -23.93 -45.04
C MET A 95 1.43 -25.02 -43.98
N GLN A 96 2.37 -25.90 -43.61
CA GLN A 96 2.13 -26.81 -42.47
C GLN A 96 1.98 -26.05 -41.14
N GLY A 97 2.86 -25.09 -40.86
CA GLY A 97 2.91 -24.34 -39.60
C GLY A 97 1.84 -23.26 -39.43
N GLU A 98 1.09 -22.90 -40.46
CA GLU A 98 0.33 -21.64 -40.44
C GLU A 98 -1.17 -21.86 -40.19
N TYR A 99 -1.81 -20.94 -39.48
CA TYR A 99 -3.26 -20.78 -39.38
C TYR A 99 -3.68 -19.56 -40.18
N PHE A 100 -4.83 -19.61 -40.82
CA PHE A 100 -5.35 -18.45 -41.53
C PHE A 100 -6.88 -18.41 -41.58
N VAL A 101 -7.41 -17.20 -41.71
CA VAL A 101 -8.78 -16.92 -42.13
C VAL A 101 -8.69 -15.86 -43.23
N LEU A 102 -9.06 -16.26 -44.44
CA LEU A 102 -9.12 -15.41 -45.62
C LEU A 102 -10.59 -15.21 -45.98
N GLY A 103 -11.04 -13.97 -46.10
CA GLY A 103 -12.38 -13.65 -46.59
C GLY A 103 -12.31 -12.81 -47.84
N ILE A 104 -13.04 -13.22 -48.88
CA ILE A 104 -13.13 -12.51 -50.16
C ILE A 104 -14.59 -12.33 -50.58
N SER A 105 -14.93 -11.11 -51.00
CA SER A 105 -16.19 -10.75 -51.66
C SER A 105 -15.94 -9.64 -52.68
N ASP A 106 -16.98 -9.24 -53.40
CA ASP A 106 -16.92 -8.13 -54.37
C ASP A 106 -16.60 -6.76 -53.73
N THR A 107 -16.72 -6.63 -52.40
CA THR A 107 -16.56 -5.37 -51.67
C THR A 107 -15.50 -5.40 -50.59
N VAL A 108 -15.07 -6.59 -50.14
CA VAL A 108 -14.14 -6.76 -49.02
C VAL A 108 -13.18 -7.90 -49.29
N ALA A 109 -11.90 -7.69 -48.98
CA ALA A 109 -10.93 -8.75 -48.86
C ALA A 109 -10.10 -8.56 -47.58
N PHE A 110 -9.94 -9.62 -46.79
CA PHE A 110 -9.08 -9.61 -45.61
C PHE A 110 -8.36 -10.93 -45.46
N TRP A 111 -7.15 -10.88 -44.90
CA TRP A 111 -6.37 -12.07 -44.56
C TRP A 111 -5.85 -11.93 -43.14
N LEU A 112 -6.35 -12.80 -42.27
CA LEU A 112 -5.83 -13.02 -40.93
C LEU A 112 -4.89 -14.23 -40.99
N HIS A 113 -3.61 -14.00 -40.81
CA HIS A 113 -2.57 -15.01 -40.73
C HIS A 113 -2.13 -15.22 -39.29
N GLY A 114 -1.73 -16.44 -38.94
CA GLY A 114 -1.14 -16.80 -37.67
C GLY A 114 -0.04 -17.83 -37.86
N ASP A 115 1.21 -17.47 -37.57
CA ASP A 115 2.35 -18.38 -37.69
C ASP A 115 2.62 -19.12 -36.38
N ARG A 116 2.92 -20.42 -36.47
CA ARG A 116 3.21 -21.30 -35.33
C ARG A 116 4.71 -21.30 -35.08
N GLU A 117 5.18 -20.58 -34.08
CA GLU A 117 6.57 -20.72 -33.62
C GLU A 117 6.74 -22.08 -32.93
N ALA A 118 7.80 -22.83 -33.25
CA ALA A 118 8.19 -23.98 -32.45
C ALA A 118 8.54 -23.48 -31.05
N THR A 119 7.97 -24.10 -30.01
CA THR A 119 8.22 -23.74 -28.61
C THR A 119 9.74 -23.59 -28.36
N PRO A 120 10.22 -22.48 -27.79
CA PRO A 120 11.58 -22.45 -27.27
C PRO A 120 11.64 -23.44 -26.11
N THR A 121 12.39 -24.53 -26.30
CA THR A 121 12.85 -25.39 -25.22
C THR A 121 13.74 -24.56 -24.29
N ASN A 122 13.15 -23.99 -23.24
CA ASN A 122 13.73 -23.68 -21.91
C ASN A 122 13.09 -22.43 -21.30
N ILE A 123 12.09 -22.60 -20.44
CA ILE A 123 11.98 -21.84 -19.18
C ILE A 123 11.46 -22.81 -18.12
N ASN A 124 12.20 -22.87 -17.01
CA ASN A 124 12.11 -23.77 -15.88
C ASN A 124 10.70 -24.13 -15.38
N ASP A 125 10.56 -25.42 -15.06
CA ASP A 125 9.59 -25.99 -14.14
C ASP A 125 9.66 -25.27 -12.78
N GLU A 126 8.62 -24.50 -12.44
CA GLU A 126 8.19 -24.22 -11.07
C GLU A 126 6.86 -23.45 -11.09
N ALA A 127 5.75 -24.17 -11.30
CA ALA A 127 4.39 -23.81 -10.83
C ALA A 127 3.36 -24.84 -11.33
N SER A 128 3.43 -26.07 -10.82
CA SER A 128 2.40 -27.08 -11.00
C SER A 128 1.65 -27.26 -9.69
N GLU A 129 0.49 -26.60 -9.53
CA GLU A 129 -0.63 -27.09 -8.72
C GLU A 129 -1.86 -26.17 -8.85
N SER A 130 -2.75 -26.47 -9.81
CA SER A 130 -4.21 -26.39 -9.67
C SER A 130 -4.90 -26.71 -11.01
N THR A 131 -4.94 -27.99 -11.40
CA THR A 131 -5.72 -28.45 -12.56
C THR A 131 -7.17 -28.69 -12.15
N VAL A 132 -8.03 -27.70 -12.39
CA VAL A 132 -9.47 -27.90 -12.54
C VAL A 132 -9.70 -28.53 -13.91
N ALA A 133 -10.40 -29.66 -13.94
CA ALA A 133 -10.72 -30.39 -15.16
C ALA A 133 -11.55 -29.53 -16.14
N GLY A 134 -11.06 -29.33 -17.37
CA GLY A 134 -11.86 -28.77 -18.47
C GLY A 134 -11.19 -27.97 -19.58
N VAL A 135 -9.85 -27.87 -19.68
CA VAL A 135 -9.19 -27.00 -20.67
C VAL A 135 -8.21 -27.78 -21.55
N GLU A 136 -8.69 -28.30 -22.68
CA GLU A 136 -7.82 -28.88 -23.74
C GLU A 136 -7.16 -27.80 -24.64
N ASP A 137 -7.48 -26.51 -24.45
CA ASP A 137 -7.06 -25.39 -25.33
C ASP A 137 -5.67 -24.79 -24.98
N GLU A 138 -4.98 -25.26 -23.93
CA GLU A 138 -3.75 -24.61 -23.38
C GLU A 138 -2.40 -25.14 -23.93
N THR A 139 -2.40 -26.04 -24.94
CA THR A 139 -1.15 -26.63 -25.49
C THR A 139 -0.74 -26.10 -26.87
N LEU A 140 -1.43 -25.10 -27.40
CA LEU A 140 -1.09 -24.49 -28.69
C LEU A 140 0.03 -23.45 -28.51
N PRO A 141 1.11 -23.49 -29.31
CA PRO A 141 2.22 -22.54 -29.17
C PRO A 141 1.80 -21.12 -29.57
N ILE A 142 2.60 -20.15 -29.10
CA ILE A 142 2.42 -18.71 -29.35
C ILE A 142 2.28 -18.47 -30.86
N VAL A 143 1.24 -17.72 -31.24
CA VAL A 143 0.94 -17.42 -32.64
C VAL A 143 1.34 -15.99 -32.95
N ASN A 144 2.24 -15.80 -33.91
CA ASN A 144 2.48 -14.48 -34.49
C ASN A 144 1.36 -14.22 -35.50
N TYR A 145 0.42 -13.33 -35.19
CA TYR A 145 -0.70 -13.06 -36.09
C TYR A 145 -0.57 -11.73 -36.83
N ARG A 146 -1.15 -11.67 -38.04
CA ARG A 146 -1.24 -10.48 -38.88
C ARG A 146 -2.61 -10.42 -39.54
N LEU A 147 -3.34 -9.32 -39.36
CA LEU A 147 -4.55 -9.02 -40.13
C LEU A 147 -4.20 -7.98 -41.20
N THR A 148 -4.48 -8.27 -42.46
CA THR A 148 -4.29 -7.34 -43.57
C THR A 148 -5.53 -7.23 -44.45
N PHE A 149 -5.75 -6.03 -44.98
CA PHE A 149 -6.78 -5.72 -45.98
C PHE A 149 -6.15 -5.30 -47.32
N GLN A 150 -4.82 -5.46 -47.46
CA GLN A 150 -4.09 -5.09 -48.67
C GLN A 150 -4.26 -6.15 -49.74
N THR A 151 -4.93 -5.79 -50.83
CA THR A 151 -5.25 -6.70 -51.95
C THR A 151 -4.00 -7.29 -52.60
N GLY A 152 -2.87 -6.57 -52.65
CA GLY A 152 -1.60 -7.09 -53.18
C GLY A 152 -1.08 -8.31 -52.42
N LEU A 153 -0.95 -8.22 -51.08
CA LEU A 153 -0.50 -9.34 -50.25
C LEU A 153 -1.51 -10.49 -50.25
N ILE A 154 -2.80 -10.17 -50.30
CA ILE A 154 -3.87 -11.18 -50.38
C ILE A 154 -3.78 -11.92 -51.72
N GLN A 155 -3.45 -11.24 -52.82
CA GLN A 155 -3.32 -11.86 -54.15
C GLN A 155 -2.17 -12.86 -54.20
N ASP A 156 -1.03 -12.54 -53.58
CA ASP A 156 0.11 -13.46 -53.48
C ASP A 156 -0.29 -14.73 -52.70
N PHE A 157 -0.94 -14.56 -51.53
CA PHE A 157 -1.42 -15.68 -50.72
C PHE A 157 -2.49 -16.53 -51.43
N VAL A 158 -3.42 -15.91 -52.16
CA VAL A 158 -4.41 -16.63 -52.99
C VAL A 158 -3.71 -17.46 -54.07
N THR A 159 -2.62 -16.95 -54.64
CA THR A 159 -1.83 -17.68 -55.65
C THR A 159 -1.17 -18.92 -55.03
N ASP A 160 -0.61 -18.78 -53.83
CA ASP A 160 -0.01 -19.88 -53.08
C ASP A 160 -1.05 -20.93 -52.66
N LEU A 161 -2.24 -20.50 -52.22
CA LEU A 161 -3.37 -21.40 -51.93
C LEU A 161 -3.80 -22.19 -53.17
N LYS A 162 -3.87 -21.53 -54.33
CA LYS A 162 -4.20 -22.18 -55.60
C LYS A 162 -3.18 -23.26 -55.93
N GLN A 163 -1.89 -22.96 -55.76
CA GLN A 163 -0.80 -23.90 -56.03
C GLN A 163 -0.85 -25.11 -55.07
N SER A 164 -1.16 -24.86 -53.79
CA SER A 164 -1.36 -25.91 -52.78
C SER A 164 -2.53 -26.85 -53.15
N LEU A 165 -3.66 -26.32 -53.63
CA LEU A 165 -4.78 -27.14 -54.10
C LEU A 165 -4.43 -28.00 -55.32
N HIS A 166 -3.68 -27.47 -56.28
CA HIS A 166 -3.21 -28.26 -57.43
C HIS A 166 -2.30 -29.41 -56.99
N SER A 167 -1.42 -29.17 -56.01
CA SER A 167 -0.57 -30.21 -55.44
C SER A 167 -1.38 -31.29 -54.69
N SER A 168 -2.48 -30.91 -54.05
CA SER A 168 -3.37 -31.85 -53.36
C SER A 168 -4.10 -32.79 -54.31
N VAL A 169 -4.63 -32.26 -55.43
CA VAL A 169 -5.27 -33.08 -56.47
C VAL A 169 -4.29 -34.07 -57.13
N GLN A 170 -3.02 -33.68 -57.28
CA GLN A 170 -2.00 -34.58 -57.83
C GLN A 170 -1.66 -35.75 -56.91
N GLN A 171 -1.75 -35.56 -55.59
CA GLN A 171 -1.42 -36.60 -54.59
C GLN A 171 -2.65 -37.44 -54.19
N GLN A 172 -3.85 -36.86 -54.22
CA GLN A 172 -5.11 -37.52 -53.93
C GLN A 172 -6.18 -37.13 -54.97
N PRO A 173 -6.33 -37.89 -56.07
CA PRO A 173 -7.24 -37.55 -57.16
C PRO A 173 -8.74 -37.67 -56.81
N GLU A 174 -9.09 -38.27 -55.67
CA GLU A 174 -10.48 -38.49 -55.24
C GLU A 174 -11.02 -37.39 -54.28
N GLN A 175 -10.88 -36.11 -54.64
CA GLN A 175 -11.46 -34.99 -53.88
C GLN A 175 -12.40 -34.12 -54.74
N PRO A 176 -13.70 -34.47 -54.88
CA PRO A 176 -14.63 -33.77 -55.76
C PRO A 176 -14.84 -32.29 -55.37
N ILE A 177 -14.75 -31.97 -54.07
CA ILE A 177 -14.87 -30.58 -53.58
C ILE A 177 -13.71 -29.70 -54.06
N VAL A 178 -12.49 -30.25 -54.14
CA VAL A 178 -11.31 -29.51 -54.61
C VAL A 178 -11.39 -29.29 -56.12
N THR A 179 -11.82 -30.31 -56.88
CA THR A 179 -12.03 -30.18 -58.33
C THR A 179 -13.10 -29.13 -58.64
N ALA A 180 -14.21 -29.11 -57.90
CA ALA A 180 -15.26 -28.10 -58.04
C ALA A 180 -14.77 -26.69 -57.65
N LEU A 181 -13.98 -26.59 -56.57
CA LEU A 181 -13.40 -25.32 -56.12
C LEU A 181 -12.40 -24.76 -57.15
N LEU A 182 -11.55 -25.59 -57.75
CA LEU A 182 -10.60 -25.20 -58.78
C LEU A 182 -11.29 -24.70 -60.06
N ALA A 183 -12.41 -25.32 -60.44
CA ALA A 183 -13.19 -24.92 -61.61
C ALA A 183 -13.78 -23.50 -61.47
N GLN A 184 -14.16 -23.09 -60.25
CA GLN A 184 -14.73 -21.78 -59.93
C GLN A 184 -13.74 -20.85 -59.21
N TRP A 185 -12.44 -21.17 -59.23
CA TRP A 185 -11.44 -20.44 -58.45
C TRP A 185 -11.37 -18.97 -58.81
N GLY A 186 -11.40 -18.66 -60.11
CA GLY A 186 -11.31 -17.28 -60.61
C GLY A 186 -12.46 -16.39 -60.12
N ASP A 187 -13.68 -16.94 -60.08
CA ASP A 187 -14.86 -16.20 -59.64
C ASP A 187 -14.88 -16.02 -58.11
N ARG A 188 -14.49 -17.07 -57.36
CA ARG A 188 -14.51 -17.06 -55.88
C ARG A 188 -13.35 -16.31 -55.22
N THR A 189 -12.27 -16.05 -55.96
CA THR A 189 -11.07 -15.36 -55.43
C THR A 189 -10.82 -14.02 -56.10
N ARG A 190 -11.82 -13.48 -56.81
CA ARG A 190 -11.75 -12.17 -57.43
C ARG A 190 -11.67 -11.09 -56.35
N LEU A 191 -10.52 -10.41 -56.28
CA LEU A 191 -10.33 -9.33 -55.32
C LEU A 191 -11.02 -8.04 -55.78
N PRO A 192 -11.60 -7.26 -54.84
CA PRO A 192 -12.17 -5.96 -55.15
C PRO A 192 -11.08 -4.96 -55.52
N GLN A 193 -11.38 -4.04 -56.46
CA GLN A 193 -10.46 -2.96 -56.83
C GLN A 193 -10.24 -1.97 -55.68
N GLN A 194 -11.26 -1.77 -54.84
CA GLN A 194 -11.21 -0.97 -53.61
C GLN A 194 -11.96 -1.73 -52.52
N CYS A 195 -11.30 -2.01 -51.39
CA CYS A 195 -11.96 -2.58 -50.22
C CYS A 195 -12.78 -1.52 -49.49
N HIS A 196 -14.02 -1.84 -49.15
CA HIS A 196 -14.86 -0.95 -48.36
C HIS A 196 -14.29 -0.79 -46.93
N PRO A 197 -14.08 0.45 -46.43
CA PRO A 197 -13.40 0.67 -45.14
C PRO A 197 -14.22 0.21 -43.92
N ALA A 198 -15.54 0.03 -44.05
CA ALA A 198 -16.43 -0.29 -42.94
C ALA A 198 -15.99 -1.50 -42.09
N LEU A 199 -15.46 -2.57 -42.69
CA LEU A 199 -15.00 -3.72 -41.91
C LEU A 199 -13.77 -3.36 -41.06
N PHE A 200 -12.82 -2.64 -41.65
CA PHE A 200 -11.63 -2.17 -40.95
C PHE A 200 -12.00 -1.22 -39.81
N ASP A 201 -12.89 -0.25 -40.07
CA ASP A 201 -13.37 0.71 -39.08
C ASP A 201 -14.08 0.01 -37.92
N ALA A 202 -14.94 -0.97 -38.21
CA ALA A 202 -15.66 -1.75 -37.21
C ALA A 202 -14.71 -2.56 -36.31
N VAL A 203 -13.74 -3.27 -36.91
CA VAL A 203 -12.74 -4.05 -36.16
C VAL A 203 -11.86 -3.13 -35.28
N ALA A 204 -11.42 -1.99 -35.83
CA ALA A 204 -10.64 -1.01 -35.08
C ALA A 204 -11.43 -0.40 -33.90
N GLN A 205 -12.70 -0.06 -34.13
CA GLN A 205 -13.60 0.49 -33.10
C GLN A 205 -13.86 -0.51 -31.96
N GLN A 206 -14.06 -1.79 -32.31
CA GLN A 206 -14.31 -2.85 -31.34
C GLN A 206 -13.07 -3.14 -30.48
N ALA A 207 -11.89 -3.18 -31.10
CA ALA A 207 -10.62 -3.31 -30.39
C ALA A 207 -10.36 -2.13 -29.44
N GLY A 208 -10.59 -0.89 -29.89
CA GLY A 208 -10.44 0.31 -29.06
C GLY A 208 -11.37 0.31 -27.85
N SER A 209 -12.66 0.00 -28.06
CA SER A 209 -13.67 -0.07 -27.00
C SER A 209 -13.32 -1.11 -25.93
N HIS A 210 -12.75 -2.24 -26.33
CA HIS A 210 -12.31 -3.28 -25.41
C HIS A 210 -11.10 -2.85 -24.57
N GLN A 211 -10.09 -2.25 -25.21
CA GLN A 211 -8.90 -1.73 -24.54
C GLN A 211 -9.29 -0.72 -23.45
N GLU A 212 -10.23 0.18 -23.76
CA GLU A 212 -10.74 1.14 -22.78
C GLU A 212 -11.41 0.48 -21.58
N ARG A 213 -12.23 -0.57 -21.79
CA ARG A 213 -12.88 -1.30 -20.69
C ARG A 213 -11.84 -1.91 -19.75
N LEU A 214 -10.83 -2.59 -20.29
CA LEU A 214 -9.75 -3.16 -19.50
C LEU A 214 -8.99 -2.09 -18.71
N GLN A 215 -8.67 -0.96 -19.34
CA GLN A 215 -7.99 0.15 -18.67
C GLN A 215 -8.85 0.75 -17.54
N ARG A 216 -10.15 0.94 -17.76
CA ARG A 216 -11.08 1.42 -16.71
C ARG A 216 -11.14 0.45 -15.54
N GLN A 217 -11.18 -0.85 -15.83
CA GLN A 217 -11.21 -1.90 -14.81
C GLN A 217 -9.89 -1.95 -14.02
N ALA A 218 -8.75 -1.90 -14.69
CA ALA A 218 -7.43 -1.84 -14.06
C ALA A 218 -7.25 -0.60 -13.17
N ARG A 219 -7.73 0.57 -13.62
CA ARG A 219 -7.74 1.80 -12.80
C ARG A 219 -8.62 1.65 -11.56
N SER A 220 -9.79 1.03 -11.69
CA SER A 220 -10.69 0.75 -10.56
C SER A 220 -10.03 -0.15 -9.52
N TYR A 221 -9.46 -1.29 -9.95
CA TYR A 221 -8.76 -2.22 -9.06
C TYR A 221 -7.56 -1.56 -8.37
N ARG A 222 -6.78 -0.75 -9.10
CA ARG A 222 -5.65 -0.03 -8.51
C ARG A 222 -6.10 0.97 -7.44
N ARG A 223 -7.22 1.68 -7.68
CA ARG A 223 -7.79 2.61 -6.70
C ARG A 223 -8.27 1.86 -5.45
N GLN A 224 -8.95 0.73 -5.62
CA GLN A 224 -9.40 -0.11 -4.51
C GLN A 224 -8.23 -0.66 -3.68
N ALA A 225 -7.16 -1.13 -4.33
CA ALA A 225 -5.96 -1.62 -3.66
C ALA A 225 -5.26 -0.50 -2.84
N MET A 226 -5.14 0.71 -3.40
CA MET A 226 -4.58 1.86 -2.69
C MET A 226 -5.42 2.24 -1.46
N THR A 227 -6.76 2.29 -1.60
CA THR A 227 -7.64 2.59 -0.47
C THR A 227 -7.58 1.51 0.62
N ALA A 228 -7.52 0.23 0.23
CA ALA A 228 -7.41 -0.87 1.17
C ALA A 228 -6.08 -0.82 1.95
N SER A 229 -4.97 -0.54 1.25
CA SER A 229 -3.66 -0.36 1.89
C SER A 229 -3.66 0.82 2.86
N SER A 230 -4.19 1.98 2.46
CA SER A 230 -4.31 3.15 3.34
C SER A 230 -5.16 2.89 4.59
N LEU A 231 -6.27 2.14 4.45
CA LEU A 231 -7.11 1.75 5.58
C LEU A 231 -6.38 0.77 6.50
N SER A 232 -5.61 -0.17 5.95
CA SER A 232 -4.79 -1.10 6.75
C SER A 232 -3.77 -0.34 7.60
N THR A 233 -3.02 0.60 7.00
CA THR A 233 -2.03 1.40 7.73
C THR A 233 -2.67 2.28 8.81
N GLN A 234 -3.85 2.83 8.55
CA GLN A 234 -4.61 3.59 9.55
C GLN A 234 -5.05 2.68 10.70
N ASN A 235 -5.61 1.50 10.41
CA ASN A 235 -6.01 0.55 11.44
C ASN A 235 -4.82 0.08 12.29
N GLU A 236 -3.67 -0.19 11.69
CA GLU A 236 -2.45 -0.54 12.43
C GLU A 236 -2.02 0.59 13.38
N SER A 237 -2.04 1.85 12.91
CA SER A 237 -1.71 3.00 13.76
C SER A 237 -2.69 3.16 14.93
N LEU A 238 -3.98 2.93 14.69
CA LEU A 238 -5.02 2.98 15.71
C LEU A 238 -4.87 1.84 16.71
N MET A 239 -4.62 0.61 16.25
CA MET A 239 -4.40 -0.54 17.12
C MET A 239 -3.14 -0.36 17.98
N ASN A 240 -2.07 0.18 17.43
CA ASN A 240 -0.86 0.50 18.21
C ASN A 240 -1.16 1.53 19.29
N THR A 241 -1.93 2.58 18.97
CA THR A 241 -2.34 3.59 19.95
C THR A 241 -3.21 2.99 21.06
N LEU A 242 -4.16 2.10 20.70
CA LEU A 242 -5.00 1.41 21.67
C LEU A 242 -4.18 0.49 22.58
N ARG A 243 -3.23 -0.28 22.03
CA ARG A 243 -2.33 -1.13 22.82
C ARG A 243 -1.52 -0.32 23.83
N LEU A 244 -0.93 0.80 23.40
CA LEU A 244 -0.19 1.68 24.31
C LEU A 244 -1.09 2.24 25.43
N LYS A 245 -2.35 2.56 25.12
CA LYS A 245 -3.33 2.97 26.13
C LYS A 245 -3.69 1.83 27.09
N ASP A 246 -3.89 0.62 26.59
CA ASP A 246 -4.18 -0.56 27.42
C ASP A 246 -2.99 -0.88 28.35
N ASP A 247 -1.75 -0.85 27.83
CA ASP A 247 -0.53 -1.07 28.61
C ASP A 247 -0.36 -0.01 29.70
N PHE A 248 -0.65 1.26 29.40
CA PHE A 248 -0.68 2.33 30.38
C PHE A 248 -1.71 2.08 31.48
N LEU A 249 -2.96 1.75 31.12
CA LEU A 249 -4.03 1.49 32.10
C LEU A 249 -3.74 0.27 32.98
N ASN A 250 -3.17 -0.79 32.40
CA ASN A 250 -2.73 -1.95 33.15
C ASN A 250 -1.65 -1.58 34.17
N THR A 251 -0.67 -0.77 33.76
CA THR A 251 0.40 -0.28 34.63
C THR A 251 -0.14 0.60 35.76
N VAL A 252 -1.07 1.53 35.45
CA VAL A 252 -1.80 2.33 36.45
C VAL A 252 -2.48 1.43 37.48
N GLY A 253 -3.19 0.40 37.02
CA GLY A 253 -3.89 -0.55 37.90
C GLY A 253 -2.94 -1.31 38.83
N GLN A 254 -1.76 -1.70 38.33
CA GLN A 254 -0.73 -2.35 39.13
C GLN A 254 -0.12 -1.39 40.16
N GLU A 255 0.29 -0.20 39.75
CA GLU A 255 0.88 0.81 40.62
C GLU A 255 -0.09 1.32 41.69
N LEU A 256 -1.40 1.31 41.43
CA LEU A 256 -2.43 1.60 42.44
C LEU A 256 -2.62 0.46 43.44
N ARG A 257 -2.49 -0.80 43.01
CA ARG A 257 -2.73 -1.98 43.85
C ARG A 257 -1.60 -2.21 44.86
N THR A 258 -0.35 -1.99 44.46
CA THR A 258 0.84 -2.20 45.30
C THR A 258 0.78 -1.46 46.65
N PRO A 259 0.62 -0.12 46.71
CA PRO A 259 0.57 0.62 47.98
C PRO A 259 -0.63 0.21 48.83
N LEU A 260 -1.79 -0.04 48.21
CA LEU A 260 -2.99 -0.52 48.92
C LEU A 260 -2.77 -1.89 49.58
N SER A 261 -2.10 -2.82 48.90
CA SER A 261 -1.74 -4.12 49.46
C SER A 261 -0.77 -3.98 50.64
N SER A 262 0.20 -3.07 50.54
CA SER A 262 1.14 -2.74 51.62
C SER A 262 0.41 -2.18 52.85
N ILE A 263 -0.45 -1.17 52.67
CA ILE A 263 -1.27 -0.59 53.74
C ILE A 263 -2.17 -1.66 54.37
N LYS A 264 -2.88 -2.45 53.55
CA LYS A 264 -3.79 -3.50 54.03
C LYS A 264 -3.07 -4.58 54.84
N THR A 265 -1.83 -4.91 54.49
CA THR A 265 -1.01 -5.87 55.24
C THR A 265 -0.48 -5.28 56.55
N ALA A 266 -0.12 -3.99 56.56
CA ALA A 266 0.42 -3.31 57.74
C ALA A 266 -0.65 -3.03 58.82
N LEU A 267 -1.89 -2.78 58.42
CA LEU A 267 -3.00 -2.43 59.33
C LEU A 267 -3.28 -3.50 60.41
N PRO A 268 -3.41 -4.82 60.11
CA PRO A 268 -3.55 -5.85 61.14
C PRO A 268 -2.33 -5.96 62.07
N LEU A 269 -1.12 -5.68 61.57
CA LEU A 269 0.10 -5.75 62.37
C LEU A 269 0.14 -4.65 63.44
N LEU A 270 -0.43 -3.47 63.16
CA LEU A 270 -0.59 -2.37 64.12
C LEU A 270 -1.52 -2.73 65.29
N SER A 271 -2.50 -3.60 65.06
CA SER A 271 -3.45 -4.07 66.08
C SER A 271 -2.88 -5.17 66.99
N SER A 272 -1.64 -5.63 66.76
CA SER A 272 -1.01 -6.67 67.57
C SER A 272 -0.66 -6.17 68.98
N PRO A 273 -1.12 -6.83 70.06
CA PRO A 273 -0.87 -6.41 71.44
C PRO A 273 0.61 -6.52 71.85
N ASN A 274 1.41 -7.30 71.12
CA ASN A 274 2.84 -7.54 71.40
C ASN A 274 3.78 -6.60 70.63
N LEU A 275 3.25 -5.61 69.89
CA LEU A 275 4.04 -4.72 69.06
C LEU A 275 4.76 -3.65 69.88
N LYS A 276 6.09 -3.58 69.76
CA LYS A 276 6.90 -2.57 70.47
C LYS A 276 6.69 -1.17 69.89
N PRO A 277 6.77 -0.09 70.70
CA PRO A 277 6.56 1.29 70.22
C PRO A 277 7.40 1.69 68.99
N PRO A 278 8.71 1.33 68.87
CA PRO A 278 9.49 1.66 67.67
C PRO A 278 9.01 0.94 66.40
N GLN A 279 8.48 -0.28 66.53
CA GLN A 279 7.95 -1.05 65.39
C GLN A 279 6.60 -0.48 64.94
N ARG A 280 5.78 -0.03 65.90
CA ARG A 280 4.53 0.67 65.63
C ARG A 280 4.77 1.96 64.85
N GLN A 281 5.74 2.77 65.28
CA GLN A 281 6.09 4.00 64.57
C GLN A 281 6.52 3.71 63.13
N ARG A 282 7.38 2.70 62.92
CA ARG A 282 7.81 2.29 61.57
C ARG A 282 6.63 1.90 60.65
N TYR A 283 5.62 1.20 61.17
CA TYR A 283 4.43 0.86 60.38
C TYR A 283 3.54 2.07 60.10
N LEU A 284 3.41 3.01 61.05
CA LEU A 284 2.69 4.27 60.81
C LEU A 284 3.40 5.12 59.74
N ASP A 285 4.74 5.25 59.84
CA ASP A 285 5.55 5.98 58.85
C ASP A 285 5.49 5.30 57.47
N MET A 286 5.44 3.97 57.43
CA MET A 286 5.23 3.22 56.19
C MET A 286 3.85 3.52 55.60
N ILE A 287 2.78 3.44 56.38
CA ILE A 287 1.42 3.73 55.90
C ILE A 287 1.30 5.17 55.41
N SER A 288 1.86 6.14 56.14
CA SER A 288 1.86 7.55 55.72
C SER A 288 2.51 7.70 54.35
N ARG A 289 3.72 7.16 54.17
CA ARG A 289 4.43 7.23 52.88
C ARG A 289 3.67 6.56 51.74
N GLU A 290 3.02 5.42 51.99
CA GLU A 290 2.21 4.75 50.96
C GLU A 290 0.94 5.53 50.61
N CYS A 291 0.31 6.20 51.58
CA CYS A 291 -0.81 7.11 51.33
C CYS A 291 -0.37 8.31 50.49
N ASP A 292 0.76 8.95 50.83
CA ASP A 292 1.31 10.07 50.08
C ASP A 292 1.69 9.65 48.65
N ARG A 293 2.34 8.49 48.50
CA ARG A 293 2.64 7.87 47.20
C ARG A 293 1.36 7.64 46.37
N GLN A 294 0.29 7.16 47.00
CA GLN A 294 -0.99 6.93 46.33
C GLN A 294 -1.66 8.23 45.87
N VAL A 295 -1.65 9.27 46.70
CA VAL A 295 -2.19 10.59 46.34
C VAL A 295 -1.43 11.17 45.14
N ASN A 296 -0.10 11.08 45.16
CA ASN A 296 0.75 11.54 44.07
C ASN A 296 0.47 10.78 42.75
N LEU A 297 0.22 9.47 42.84
CA LEU A 297 -0.11 8.64 41.67
C LEU A 297 -1.47 9.02 41.07
N ILE A 298 -2.48 9.20 41.91
CA ILE A 298 -3.81 9.62 41.45
C ILE A 298 -3.73 11.01 40.79
N ASN A 299 -3.05 11.96 41.43
CA ASN A 299 -2.90 13.31 40.89
C ASN A 299 -2.15 13.31 39.55
N GLY A 300 -1.05 12.56 39.44
CA GLY A 300 -0.29 12.44 38.19
C GLY A 300 -1.10 11.81 37.05
N VAL A 301 -1.93 10.79 37.33
CA VAL A 301 -2.82 10.19 36.33
C VAL A 301 -3.93 11.16 35.92
N LEU A 302 -4.56 11.85 36.87
CA LEU A 302 -5.59 12.85 36.58
C LEU A 302 -5.03 13.99 35.73
N GLU A 303 -3.80 14.42 36.00
CA GLU A 303 -3.11 15.43 35.22
C GLU A 303 -2.88 14.99 33.78
N LEU A 304 -2.37 13.77 33.55
CA LEU A 304 -2.23 13.21 32.20
C LEU A 304 -3.58 13.18 31.44
N LEU A 305 -4.66 12.79 32.12
CA LEU A 305 -6.00 12.76 31.54
C LEU A 305 -6.56 14.16 31.26
N GLN A 306 -6.21 15.16 32.08
CA GLN A 306 -6.61 16.55 31.86
C GLN A 306 -5.88 17.15 30.65
N ILE A 307 -4.58 16.90 30.51
CA ILE A 307 -3.78 17.37 29.39
C ILE A 307 -4.38 16.86 28.06
N GLU A 308 -4.72 15.57 27.95
CA GLU A 308 -5.36 15.01 26.75
C GLU A 308 -6.68 15.73 26.38
N ARG A 309 -7.44 16.21 27.38
CA ARG A 309 -8.74 16.88 27.17
C ARG A 309 -8.60 18.36 26.83
N THR A 310 -7.68 19.07 27.49
CA THR A 310 -7.51 20.53 27.34
C THR A 310 -6.95 20.92 25.97
N VAL A 311 -6.13 20.06 25.35
CA VAL A 311 -5.58 20.24 24.00
C VAL A 311 -6.67 20.45 22.94
N MET A 312 -7.87 19.90 23.14
CA MET A 312 -8.97 20.05 22.19
C MET A 312 -9.63 21.44 22.21
N THR A 313 -9.25 22.33 23.15
CA THR A 313 -10.01 23.57 23.42
C THR A 313 -9.19 24.84 23.61
N ALA A 314 -7.85 24.78 23.70
CA ALA A 314 -7.03 25.94 24.06
C ALA A 314 -6.47 26.70 22.84
N GLN A 315 -6.62 28.03 22.83
CA GLN A 315 -5.76 28.94 22.08
C GLN A 315 -4.71 29.48 23.06
N PRO A 316 -3.40 29.28 22.85
CA PRO A 316 -2.39 29.73 23.79
C PRO A 316 -2.30 31.27 23.78
N GLU A 317 -2.52 31.90 24.92
CA GLU A 317 -2.19 33.31 25.12
C GLU A 317 -0.66 33.49 25.23
N PRO A 318 -0.10 34.64 24.79
CA PRO A 318 1.33 34.91 24.92
C PRO A 318 1.76 34.97 26.39
N VAL A 319 2.74 34.14 26.76
CA VAL A 319 3.25 34.07 28.15
C VAL A 319 4.66 34.60 28.23
N ASN A 320 4.93 35.51 29.18
CA ASN A 320 6.29 35.93 29.53
C ASN A 320 6.85 35.05 30.65
N LEU A 321 8.00 34.42 30.41
CA LEU A 321 8.63 33.54 31.39
C LEU A 321 9.07 34.25 32.68
N PHE A 322 9.36 35.55 32.61
CA PHE A 322 9.71 36.34 33.78
C PHE A 322 8.57 36.40 34.80
N ASP A 323 7.31 36.30 34.35
CA ASP A 323 6.15 36.35 35.25
C ASP A 323 5.89 34.99 35.95
N VAL A 324 6.41 33.89 35.39
CA VAL A 324 6.16 32.53 35.87
C VAL A 324 7.32 31.97 36.70
N LEU A 325 8.54 32.01 36.16
CA LEU A 325 9.69 31.30 36.73
C LEU A 325 10.07 31.77 38.15
N PRO A 326 10.18 33.08 38.46
CA PRO A 326 10.52 33.53 39.80
C PRO A 326 9.48 33.09 40.84
N GLY A 327 8.20 33.11 40.49
CA GLY A 327 7.10 32.66 41.35
C GLY A 327 7.22 31.18 41.71
N VAL A 328 7.49 30.33 40.71
CA VAL A 328 7.71 28.89 40.95
C VAL A 328 8.95 28.66 41.82
N VAL A 329 10.09 29.28 41.49
CA VAL A 329 11.35 29.09 42.23
C VAL A 329 11.19 29.55 43.69
N SER A 330 10.50 30.67 43.94
CA SER A 330 10.25 31.17 45.31
C SER A 330 9.46 30.19 46.17
N THR A 331 8.56 29.41 45.57
CA THR A 331 7.75 28.40 46.28
C THR A 331 8.60 27.21 46.75
N TYR A 332 9.65 26.87 46.00
CA TYR A 332 10.55 25.75 46.30
C TYR A 332 11.77 26.14 47.13
N GLN A 333 12.02 27.44 47.31
CA GLN A 333 13.17 27.94 48.05
C GLN A 333 13.20 27.48 49.52
N PRO A 334 12.07 27.45 50.27
CA PRO A 334 12.06 26.90 51.63
C PRO A 334 12.40 25.41 51.68
N LEU A 335 11.88 24.62 50.73
CA LEU A 335 12.13 23.18 50.64
C LEU A 335 13.61 22.89 50.33
N ALA A 336 14.20 23.65 49.41
CA ALA A 336 15.62 23.56 49.11
C ALA A 336 16.48 23.92 50.33
N GLN A 337 16.11 24.98 51.07
CA GLN A 337 16.80 25.40 52.30
C GLN A 337 16.72 24.36 53.40
N GLU A 338 15.55 23.74 53.62
CA GLU A 338 15.34 22.66 54.59
C GLU A 338 16.24 21.46 54.29
N LYS A 339 16.42 21.13 53.01
CA LYS A 339 17.33 20.07 52.54
C LYS A 339 18.81 20.50 52.49
N GLY A 340 19.12 21.77 52.74
CA GLY A 340 20.48 22.31 52.69
C GLY A 340 21.04 22.50 51.27
N ILE A 341 20.18 22.71 50.28
CA ILE A 341 20.52 22.92 48.86
C ILE A 341 20.44 24.40 48.53
N ARG A 342 21.42 24.92 47.76
CA ARG A 342 21.35 26.28 47.23
C ARG A 342 20.53 26.31 45.95
N LEU A 343 19.39 26.98 45.97
CA LEU A 343 18.55 27.21 44.81
C LEU A 343 18.72 28.66 44.33
N ALA A 344 19.14 28.82 43.07
CA ALA A 344 19.32 30.11 42.42
C ALA A 344 18.61 30.15 41.07
N TYR A 345 18.22 31.35 40.62
CA TYR A 345 17.68 31.56 39.28
C TYR A 345 18.27 32.78 38.59
N THR A 346 18.30 32.76 37.27
CA THR A 346 18.71 33.90 36.43
C THR A 346 17.77 33.97 35.23
N VAL A 347 16.80 34.88 35.30
CA VAL A 347 15.77 35.08 34.29
C VAL A 347 15.76 36.55 33.90
N PRO A 348 16.18 36.92 32.66
CA PRO A 348 16.09 38.27 32.16
C PRO A 348 14.63 38.75 32.09
N ASN A 349 14.40 40.03 32.36
CA ASN A 349 13.06 40.64 32.32
C ASN A 349 12.60 41.02 30.90
N ASN A 350 13.51 41.01 29.93
CA ASN A 350 13.30 41.41 28.54
C ASN A 350 13.19 40.22 27.57
N LEU A 351 12.70 39.09 28.06
CA LEU A 351 12.49 37.90 27.24
C LEU A 351 11.23 38.07 26.36
N PRO A 352 11.28 37.65 25.08
CA PRO A 352 10.10 37.60 24.23
C PRO A 352 9.06 36.58 24.77
N PRO A 353 7.76 36.78 24.52
CA PRO A 353 6.73 35.86 24.95
C PRO A 353 6.77 34.54 24.17
N ILE A 354 6.31 33.45 24.80
CA ILE A 354 6.23 32.11 24.22
C ILE A 354 4.79 31.70 23.90
N CYS A 355 4.64 30.74 22.98
CA CYS A 355 3.35 30.18 22.57
C CYS A 355 3.03 28.90 23.38
N CYS A 356 2.83 29.03 24.70
CA CYS A 356 2.49 27.89 25.55
C CYS A 356 1.64 28.34 26.75
N PRO A 357 0.59 27.60 27.15
CA PRO A 357 -0.25 27.97 28.30
C PRO A 357 0.56 28.12 29.60
N GLU A 358 0.29 29.18 30.36
CA GLU A 358 1.04 29.53 31.57
C GLU A 358 1.06 28.39 32.60
N ASN A 359 -0.08 27.71 32.76
CA ASN A 359 -0.22 26.57 33.67
C ASN A 359 0.66 25.38 33.27
N TRP A 360 0.86 25.13 31.97
CA TRP A 360 1.73 24.07 31.48
C TRP A 360 3.20 24.40 31.68
N VAL A 361 3.60 25.64 31.41
CA VAL A 361 4.95 26.13 31.68
C VAL A 361 5.28 26.00 33.18
N ARG A 362 4.35 26.46 34.03
CA ARG A 362 4.46 26.31 35.48
C ARG A 362 4.65 24.85 35.88
N GLN A 363 3.87 23.94 35.30
CA GLN A 363 3.95 22.53 35.61
C GLN A 363 5.27 21.89 35.16
N ILE A 364 5.74 22.21 33.95
CA ILE A 364 7.03 21.74 33.45
C ILE A 364 8.15 22.10 34.44
N VAL A 365 8.18 23.36 34.88
CA VAL A 365 9.21 23.86 35.79
C VAL A 365 9.08 23.21 37.16
N ILE A 366 7.86 23.03 37.69
CA ILE A 366 7.60 22.33 38.95
C ILE A 366 8.15 20.89 38.91
N GLN A 367 7.85 20.15 37.86
CA GLN A 367 8.27 18.75 37.73
C GLN A 367 9.79 18.63 37.63
N LEU A 368 10.44 19.47 36.82
CA LEU A 368 11.89 19.45 36.68
C LEU A 368 12.61 19.95 37.95
N LEU A 369 12.13 21.02 38.57
CA LEU A 369 12.72 21.58 39.79
C LEU A 369 12.58 20.65 40.99
N SER A 370 11.40 20.04 41.17
CA SER A 370 11.19 19.05 42.23
C SER A 370 12.08 17.83 42.03
N ASN A 371 12.30 17.39 40.79
CA ASN A 371 13.24 16.32 40.46
C ASN A 371 14.68 16.71 40.85
N SER A 372 15.15 17.88 40.40
CA SER A 372 16.49 18.37 40.73
C SER A 372 16.72 18.51 42.24
N ILE A 373 15.77 19.09 42.99
CA ILE A 373 15.89 19.20 44.46
C ILE A 373 15.88 17.81 45.11
N ARG A 374 15.05 16.88 44.64
CA ARG A 374 14.94 15.52 45.20
C ARG A 374 16.21 14.71 45.02
N PHE A 375 16.87 14.79 43.88
CA PHE A 375 18.09 14.02 43.55
C PHE A 375 19.41 14.73 43.85
N THR A 376 19.36 15.96 44.37
CA THR A 376 20.53 16.68 44.88
C THR A 376 20.77 16.38 46.36
N GLU A 377 22.01 16.10 46.74
CA GLU A 377 22.41 15.87 48.14
C GLU A 377 22.53 17.19 48.92
N PRO A 378 22.40 17.17 50.26
CA PRO A 378 22.64 18.36 51.09
C PRO A 378 24.02 18.98 50.81
N GLY A 379 24.06 20.31 50.65
CA GLY A 379 25.27 21.04 50.25
C GLY A 379 25.43 21.22 48.74
N GLY A 380 24.59 20.58 47.93
CA GLY A 380 24.54 20.78 46.48
C GLY A 380 23.84 22.07 46.04
N GLU A 381 23.80 22.27 44.72
CA GLU A 381 23.30 23.49 44.09
C GLU A 381 22.35 23.15 42.93
N VAL A 382 21.31 23.96 42.77
CA VAL A 382 20.34 23.89 41.66
C VAL A 382 20.17 25.29 41.06
N TRP A 383 20.29 25.39 39.74
CA TRP A 383 20.19 26.63 38.98
C TRP A 383 19.07 26.55 37.96
N VAL A 384 18.24 27.59 37.92
CA VAL A 384 17.20 27.76 36.89
C VAL A 384 17.53 28.99 36.05
N THR A 385 17.75 28.81 34.75
CA THR A 385 18.06 29.92 33.83
C THR A 385 17.09 29.95 32.66
N ALA A 386 16.81 31.14 32.13
CA ALA A 386 16.03 31.31 30.91
C ALA A 386 16.73 32.27 29.96
N GLN A 387 16.83 31.90 28.69
CA GLN A 387 17.53 32.70 27.68
C GLN A 387 16.95 32.50 26.27
N PRO A 388 16.98 33.52 25.40
CA PRO A 388 16.62 33.34 24.00
C PRO A 388 17.62 32.39 23.32
N ASP A 389 17.13 31.57 22.40
CA ASP A 389 17.93 30.68 21.56
C ASP A 389 18.04 31.24 20.13
N GLU A 390 18.96 30.72 19.31
CA GLU A 390 19.26 31.25 17.97
C GLU A 390 18.14 30.95 16.92
N GLU A 391 17.14 30.12 17.25
CA GLU A 391 16.17 29.54 16.30
C GLU A 391 14.68 29.82 16.62
N GLU A 392 14.29 31.04 17.02
CA GLU A 392 12.88 31.36 17.39
C GLU A 392 12.33 30.55 18.59
N PHE A 393 13.23 30.09 19.47
CA PHE A 393 12.87 29.45 20.73
C PHE A 393 13.37 30.25 21.93
N LEU A 394 12.74 30.00 23.07
CA LEU A 394 13.26 30.35 24.38
C LEU A 394 13.65 29.08 25.13
N THR A 395 14.87 29.06 25.65
CA THR A 395 15.40 27.93 26.42
C THR A 395 15.26 28.17 27.92
N ILE A 396 14.66 27.21 28.63
CA ILE A 396 14.67 27.07 30.08
C ILE A 396 15.64 25.95 30.45
N SER A 397 16.66 26.25 31.24
CA SER A 397 17.63 25.28 31.73
C SER A 397 17.49 25.09 33.24
N ILE A 398 17.43 23.85 33.68
CA ILE A 398 17.48 23.47 35.10
C ILE A 398 18.67 22.54 35.28
N LYS A 399 19.68 23.03 36.00
CA LYS A 399 20.92 22.30 36.26
C LYS A 399 21.03 22.02 37.74
N ASP A 400 21.43 20.80 38.09
CA ASP A 400 21.71 20.37 39.45
C ASP A 400 23.07 19.71 39.59
N THR A 401 23.55 19.63 40.83
CA THR A 401 24.76 18.88 41.22
C THR A 401 24.41 17.57 41.92
N GLY A 402 23.32 16.92 41.50
CA GLY A 402 22.84 15.70 42.13
C GLY A 402 23.62 14.45 41.73
N VAL A 403 23.04 13.29 42.06
CA VAL A 403 23.64 11.96 41.81
C VAL A 403 23.87 11.65 40.32
N GLY A 404 23.24 12.41 39.43
CA GLY A 404 23.29 12.19 37.98
C GLY A 404 22.52 10.94 37.53
N ILE A 405 22.44 10.77 36.22
CA ILE A 405 21.69 9.71 35.54
C ILE A 405 22.68 8.91 34.69
N PRO A 406 22.75 7.58 34.85
CA PRO A 406 23.57 6.73 34.00
C PRO A 406 23.18 6.84 32.52
N GLN A 407 24.16 6.78 31.62
CA GLN A 407 23.93 6.96 30.18
C GLN A 407 22.95 5.93 29.58
N ASN A 408 22.90 4.72 30.14
CA ASN A 408 21.96 3.66 29.74
C ASN A 408 20.52 3.92 30.22
N GLU A 409 20.31 4.81 31.18
CA GLU A 409 18.99 5.15 31.72
C GLU A 409 18.39 6.40 31.03
N LEU A 410 19.24 7.29 30.48
CA LEU A 410 18.82 8.51 29.77
C LEU A 410 17.72 8.30 28.71
N PRO A 411 17.73 7.25 27.87
CA PRO A 411 16.65 7.03 26.89
C PRO A 411 15.28 6.77 27.52
N HIS A 412 15.25 6.29 28.77
CA HIS A 412 14.06 5.78 29.44
C HIS A 412 13.46 6.77 30.46
N VAL A 413 14.17 7.84 30.83
CA VAL A 413 13.74 8.77 31.91
C VAL A 413 12.40 9.47 31.64
N PHE A 414 11.96 9.51 30.38
CA PHE A 414 10.68 10.09 29.98
C PHE A 414 9.57 9.05 29.75
N GLU A 415 9.83 7.77 30.00
CA GLU A 415 8.82 6.72 29.95
C GLU A 415 7.90 6.77 31.17
N HIS A 416 6.63 6.40 31.00
CA HIS A 416 5.67 6.36 32.09
C HIS A 416 6.09 5.34 33.15
N PHE A 417 6.00 5.72 34.43
CA PHE A 417 6.33 4.87 35.57
C PHE A 417 7.80 4.43 35.65
N TYR A 418 8.67 4.99 34.80
CA TYR A 418 10.09 4.68 34.87
C TYR A 418 10.70 5.29 36.13
N GLN A 419 11.45 4.45 36.85
CA GLN A 419 12.22 4.83 38.02
C GLN A 419 13.64 4.31 37.80
N GLY A 420 14.63 5.21 37.74
CA GLY A 420 16.03 4.85 37.62
C GLY A 420 16.57 4.11 38.85
N ARG A 421 17.86 3.74 38.82
CA ARG A 421 18.50 3.05 39.96
C ARG A 421 18.38 3.85 41.26
N GLN A 422 17.94 3.17 42.31
CA GLN A 422 17.74 3.76 43.65
C GLN A 422 19.06 4.25 44.24
N ALA A 423 19.21 5.57 44.42
CA ALA A 423 20.17 6.11 45.37
C ALA A 423 19.65 5.87 46.79
N SER A 424 20.51 5.35 47.67
CA SER A 424 20.13 4.95 49.03
C SER A 424 19.60 6.15 49.83
N GLY A 425 18.36 6.07 50.29
CA GLY A 425 17.76 7.10 51.17
C GLY A 425 16.91 8.17 50.46
N ILE A 426 16.68 8.07 49.15
CA ILE A 426 15.73 8.93 48.42
C ILE A 426 14.36 8.26 48.41
N GLU A 427 13.32 8.96 48.89
CA GLU A 427 11.93 8.47 48.85
C GLU A 427 11.49 8.18 47.41
N GLU A 428 10.74 7.09 47.18
CA GLU A 428 10.21 6.72 45.86
C GLU A 428 9.22 7.75 45.31
N GLY A 429 9.21 7.92 44.00
CA GLY A 429 8.30 8.81 43.30
C GLY A 429 7.67 8.03 42.17
N VAL A 430 6.47 8.43 41.75
CA VAL A 430 5.60 7.61 40.90
C VAL A 430 6.15 7.39 39.47
N GLY A 431 7.13 8.18 39.02
CA GLY A 431 7.71 8.05 37.68
C GLY A 431 6.83 8.66 36.57
N LEU A 432 5.91 9.57 36.92
CA LEU A 432 5.05 10.25 35.95
C LEU A 432 5.51 11.68 35.61
N GLY A 433 6.32 12.32 36.46
CA GLY A 433 6.65 13.74 36.32
C GLY A 433 7.33 14.10 35.01
N LEU A 434 8.38 13.36 34.62
CA LEU A 434 9.10 13.61 33.36
C LEU A 434 8.28 13.20 32.13
N ALA A 435 7.43 12.18 32.24
CA ALA A 435 6.49 11.81 31.18
C ALA A 435 5.46 12.92 30.92
N ILE A 436 4.94 13.54 31.99
CA ILE A 436 4.05 14.71 31.91
C ILE A 436 4.76 15.88 31.21
N VAL A 437 6.00 16.19 31.60
CA VAL A 437 6.81 17.24 30.96
C VAL A 437 6.92 17.00 29.46
N ARG A 438 7.29 15.77 29.05
CA ARG A 438 7.40 15.41 27.63
C ARG A 438 6.08 15.60 26.89
N GLN A 439 4.97 15.15 27.48
CA GLN A 439 3.66 15.27 26.86
C GLN A 439 3.21 16.73 26.72
N LEU A 440 3.41 17.56 27.76
CA LEU A 440 3.13 19.00 27.69
C LEU A 440 3.93 19.69 26.59
N LEU A 441 5.22 19.36 26.45
CA LEU A 441 6.08 19.94 25.43
C LEU A 441 5.67 19.52 24.01
N VAL A 442 5.26 18.27 23.81
CA VAL A 442 4.72 17.82 22.52
C VAL A 442 3.50 18.66 22.10
N TYR A 443 2.66 19.10 23.05
CA TYR A 443 1.50 19.93 22.74
C TYR A 443 1.81 21.42 22.56
N CYS A 444 2.93 21.91 23.09
CA CYS A 444 3.41 23.29 22.88
C CYS A 444 4.43 23.40 21.73
N ASP A 445 4.59 22.36 20.89
CA ASP A 445 5.66 22.26 19.89
C ASP A 445 7.07 22.55 20.46
N GLY A 446 7.24 22.22 21.74
CA GLY A 446 8.47 22.38 22.49
C GLY A 446 9.33 21.12 22.49
N GLN A 447 10.56 21.26 22.99
CA GLN A 447 11.54 20.17 23.04
C GLN A 447 12.17 20.08 24.43
N ILE A 448 12.58 18.88 24.82
CA ILE A 448 13.40 18.65 26.02
C ILE A 448 14.59 17.78 25.67
N SER A 449 15.75 18.17 26.18
CA SER A 449 16.96 17.36 26.21
C SER A 449 17.50 17.27 27.63
N VAL A 450 18.24 16.20 27.89
CA VAL A 450 18.87 15.95 29.18
C VAL A 450 20.33 15.58 28.97
N GLU A 451 21.21 16.27 29.70
CA GLU A 451 22.62 15.96 29.81
C GLU A 451 22.89 15.57 31.26
N SER A 452 23.48 14.42 31.50
CA SER A 452 23.74 13.98 32.87
C SER A 452 24.97 13.11 32.93
N GLN A 453 25.69 13.22 34.05
CA GLN A 453 26.83 12.38 34.36
C GLN A 453 26.72 11.91 35.81
N PRO A 454 26.89 10.60 36.09
CA PRO A 454 26.88 10.07 37.45
C PRO A 454 27.84 10.82 38.37
N ASP A 455 27.38 11.13 39.58
CA ASP A 455 28.09 11.86 40.65
C ASP A 455 28.53 13.30 40.29
N VAL A 456 28.04 13.84 39.16
CA VAL A 456 28.31 15.22 38.72
C VAL A 456 27.04 16.06 38.74
N GLY A 457 25.93 15.49 38.25
CA GLY A 457 24.62 16.14 38.24
C GLY A 457 23.90 16.03 36.90
N THR A 458 22.74 16.68 36.82
CA THR A 458 21.85 16.64 35.66
C THR A 458 21.54 18.04 35.16
N HIS A 459 21.40 18.17 33.84
CA HIS A 459 21.04 19.40 33.16
C HIS A 459 19.87 19.10 32.21
N PHE A 460 18.68 19.56 32.60
CA PHE A 460 17.49 19.56 31.75
C PHE A 460 17.42 20.85 30.97
N ILE A 461 17.20 20.74 29.66
CA ILE A 461 17.12 21.87 28.73
C ILE A 461 15.78 21.76 28.02
N VAL A 462 14.91 22.75 28.22
CA VAL A 462 13.58 22.84 27.62
C VAL A 462 13.54 23.99 26.63
N LYS A 463 13.13 23.73 25.39
CA LYS A 463 12.94 24.75 24.36
C LYS A 463 11.45 24.95 24.10
N LEU A 464 10.99 26.20 24.11
CA LEU A 464 9.61 26.59 23.85
C LEU A 464 9.55 27.62 22.71
N PRO A 465 8.65 27.45 21.73
CA PRO A 465 8.59 28.36 20.59
C PRO A 465 8.13 29.76 21.02
N LEU A 466 8.69 30.79 20.39
CA LEU A 466 8.25 32.17 20.58
C LEU A 466 6.83 32.37 20.03
N HIS A 467 6.10 33.29 20.65
CA HIS A 467 4.83 33.76 20.11
C HIS A 467 5.12 34.79 19.00
N SER A 468 4.82 34.43 17.75
CA SER A 468 5.06 35.22 16.54
C SER A 468 4.11 36.41 16.38
#